data_AF-A0A9D5JDK3-F1
#
_entry.id   AF-A0A9D5JDK3-F1
#
_cell.length_a   1.000
_cell.length_b   1.000
_cell.length_c   1.000
_cell.angle_alpha   90.00
_cell.angle_beta   90.00
_cell.angle_gamma   90.00
#
_symmetry.space_group_name_H-M   'P 1'
#
loop_
_entity.id
_entity.type
_entity.pdbx_description
1 polymer ?
#
loop_
_entity_poly.entity_id
_entity_poly.type
_entity_poly.pdbx_seq_one_letter_code
_entity_poly.pdbx_strand_id
1 'polypeptide(L)'
;MKRSSKNSTRRGDLDRFRANPRGTHLTTNQGVPIADNQNSLRAYDRGPTLLEDFALREKITHFDHERIPERVVHARGAAAHGYFQVYESMAPYTRAHFLQDPALKTPVFVRFSTVAGSRGSADTPRDVRGFAVKFYTQEGNYDLVGNNMPVFFIQDAIKFPDFVHAVKPEPHNEMPQAASAHDTLWDFVSRTTETAHMMMWLMSDRAIPRSLRMMEGFGVHTFRLVNAKGASRYVKIHWNPVLGAHS
;
A
#
# COMPACT_ATOMS: atom_id res chain seq x y z
N MET A 1 2.90 -5.20 -35.10
CA MET A 1 2.25 -5.64 -33.85
C MET A 1 1.69 -4.42 -33.12
N LYS A 2 0.36 -4.20 -33.17
CA LYS A 2 -0.30 -3.00 -32.62
C LYS A 2 -0.20 -3.02 -31.08
N ARG A 3 0.43 -2.00 -30.49
CA ARG A 3 0.40 -1.74 -29.04
C ARG A 3 -1.04 -1.44 -28.63
N SER A 4 -1.71 -2.41 -28.02
CA SER A 4 -3.00 -2.22 -27.36
C SER A 4 -2.85 -1.16 -26.27
N SER A 5 -3.52 -0.02 -26.42
CA SER A 5 -3.50 1.09 -25.47
C SER A 5 -4.09 0.62 -24.14
N LYS A 6 -3.24 0.55 -23.11
CA LYS A 6 -3.63 0.24 -21.73
C LYS A 6 -4.36 1.44 -21.08
N ASN A 7 -5.49 1.85 -21.65
CA ASN A 7 -6.36 2.87 -21.08
C ASN A 7 -7.41 2.19 -20.19
N SER A 8 -7.05 1.93 -18.92
CA SER A 8 -8.09 1.96 -17.89
C SER A 8 -8.42 3.44 -17.65
N THR A 9 -9.70 3.78 -17.56
CA THR A 9 -10.22 5.17 -17.52
C THR A 9 -9.47 6.08 -16.54
N ARG A 10 -9.04 5.55 -15.37
CA ARG A 10 -8.26 6.32 -14.40
C ARG A 10 -6.81 6.60 -14.78
N ARG A 11 -6.17 5.82 -15.67
CA ARG A 11 -4.86 6.24 -16.22
C ARG A 11 -5.01 7.54 -17.01
N GLY A 12 -6.10 7.69 -17.77
CA GLY A 12 -6.42 8.93 -18.46
C GLY A 12 -6.59 10.11 -17.50
N ASP A 13 -7.26 9.90 -16.37
CA ASP A 13 -7.42 10.95 -15.34
C ASP A 13 -6.11 11.36 -14.65
N LEU A 14 -5.10 10.49 -14.65
CA LEU A 14 -3.78 10.77 -14.07
C LEU A 14 -2.82 11.40 -15.09
N ASP A 15 -3.12 11.32 -16.38
CA ASP A 15 -2.25 11.87 -17.42
C ASP A 15 -2.15 13.40 -17.33
N ARG A 16 -3.20 14.09 -16.86
CA ARG A 16 -3.18 15.55 -16.60
C ARG A 16 -2.20 15.99 -15.51
N PHE A 17 -1.75 15.06 -14.65
CA PHE A 17 -0.80 15.34 -13.57
C PHE A 17 0.62 14.88 -13.91
N ARG A 18 0.86 14.34 -15.12
CA ARG A 18 2.20 13.95 -15.55
C ARG A 18 2.94 15.16 -16.12
N ALA A 19 4.16 15.38 -15.64
CA ALA A 19 5.09 16.32 -16.25
C ALA A 19 5.95 15.62 -17.31
N ASN A 20 6.16 16.27 -18.47
CA ASN A 20 7.12 15.83 -19.49
C ASN A 20 8.17 16.93 -19.66
N PRO A 21 9.39 16.77 -19.11
CA PRO A 21 10.42 17.81 -19.10
C PRO A 21 11.19 17.92 -20.42
N ARG A 22 10.85 17.15 -21.45
CA ARG A 22 11.59 17.20 -22.73
C ARG A 22 11.36 18.50 -23.45
N GLY A 23 12.45 19.23 -23.73
CA GLY A 23 12.40 20.52 -24.41
C GLY A 23 11.95 21.68 -23.52
N THR A 24 11.83 21.49 -22.20
CA THR A 24 11.49 22.55 -21.25
C THR A 24 12.75 23.10 -20.58
N HIS A 25 12.72 24.37 -20.17
CA HIS A 25 13.75 24.95 -19.31
C HIS A 25 13.61 24.45 -17.87
N LEU A 26 14.72 24.41 -17.14
CA LEU A 26 14.69 24.27 -15.69
C LEU A 26 14.18 25.59 -15.08
N THR A 27 13.17 25.51 -14.21
CA THR A 27 12.57 26.68 -13.57
C THR A 27 12.44 26.47 -12.06
N THR A 28 12.21 27.56 -11.33
CA THR A 28 11.63 27.53 -9.99
C THR A 28 10.18 27.02 -10.04
N ASN A 29 9.59 26.73 -8.88
CA ASN A 29 8.19 26.35 -8.76
C ASN A 29 7.22 27.48 -9.18
N GLN A 30 7.69 28.74 -9.16
CA GLN A 30 6.95 29.90 -9.67
C GLN A 30 7.15 30.14 -11.18
N GLY A 31 7.89 29.27 -11.88
CA GLY A 31 8.10 29.33 -13.33
C GLY A 31 9.25 30.25 -13.78
N VAL A 32 10.12 30.70 -12.87
CA VAL A 32 11.28 31.55 -13.22
C VAL A 32 12.42 30.66 -13.75
N PRO A 33 12.95 30.90 -14.96
CA PRO A 33 14.07 30.12 -15.50
C PRO A 33 15.33 30.18 -14.62
N ILE A 34 15.99 29.04 -14.43
CA ILE A 34 17.25 28.93 -13.69
C ILE A 34 18.42 28.90 -14.69
N ALA A 35 19.28 29.91 -14.63
CA ALA A 35 20.46 30.02 -15.49
C ALA A 35 21.62 29.11 -15.03
N ASP A 36 21.90 29.09 -13.73
CA ASP A 36 22.93 28.25 -13.10
C ASP A 36 22.32 27.45 -11.94
N ASN A 37 22.39 26.13 -12.03
CA ASN A 37 21.92 25.19 -11.01
C ASN A 37 23.07 24.45 -10.29
N GLN A 38 24.30 24.95 -10.45
CA GLN A 38 25.53 24.38 -9.90
C GLN A 38 26.05 25.20 -8.71
N ASN A 39 25.71 26.50 -8.65
CA ASN A 39 26.24 27.43 -7.66
C ASN A 39 25.14 28.14 -6.87
N SER A 40 25.48 28.52 -5.64
CA SER A 40 24.70 29.50 -4.86
C SER A 40 25.14 30.92 -5.22
N LEU A 41 24.25 31.89 -5.09
CA LEU A 41 24.61 33.31 -5.13
C LEU A 41 25.46 33.67 -3.90
N ARG A 42 26.62 34.28 -4.16
CA ARG A 42 27.59 34.69 -3.15
C ARG A 42 27.98 36.15 -3.36
N ALA A 43 28.46 36.81 -2.30
CA ALA A 43 28.97 38.19 -2.39
C ALA A 43 30.13 38.36 -3.40
N TYR A 44 30.90 37.28 -3.61
CA TYR A 44 31.97 37.11 -4.59
C TYR A 44 32.27 35.59 -4.72
N ASP A 45 33.06 35.15 -5.70
CA ASP A 45 33.24 33.71 -6.04
C ASP A 45 33.57 32.79 -4.85
N ARG A 46 34.39 33.28 -3.91
CA ARG A 46 34.80 32.58 -2.68
C ARG A 46 34.21 33.21 -1.41
N GLY A 47 33.12 33.95 -1.55
CA GLY A 47 32.46 34.68 -0.47
C GLY A 47 31.32 33.89 0.18
N PRO A 48 30.70 34.47 1.22
CA PRO A 48 29.52 33.89 1.85
C PRO A 48 28.31 33.89 0.90
N THR A 49 27.42 32.91 1.08
CA THR A 49 26.13 32.82 0.40
C THR A 49 25.20 33.95 0.86
N LEU A 50 24.44 34.54 -0.08
CA LEU A 50 23.51 35.63 0.21
C LEU A 50 22.08 35.12 0.47
N LEU A 51 21.38 35.73 1.42
CA LEU A 51 19.99 35.35 1.76
C LEU A 51 18.99 35.70 0.64
N GLU A 52 19.32 36.65 -0.23
CA GLU A 52 18.49 37.02 -1.38
C GLU A 52 18.41 35.93 -2.46
N ASP A 53 19.22 34.87 -2.37
CA ASP A 53 19.16 33.69 -3.24
C ASP A 53 17.86 32.90 -3.03
N PHE A 54 16.79 33.34 -3.70
CA PHE A 54 15.48 32.70 -3.61
C PHE A 54 15.43 31.35 -4.31
N ALA A 55 16.23 31.13 -5.35
CA ALA A 55 16.28 29.86 -6.07
C ALA A 55 16.90 28.76 -5.21
N LEU A 56 18.01 29.05 -4.52
CA LEU A 56 18.60 28.16 -3.53
C LEU A 56 17.60 27.85 -2.41
N ARG A 57 17.02 28.89 -1.80
CA ARG A 57 16.09 28.70 -0.67
C ARG A 57 14.87 27.89 -1.07
N GLU A 58 14.26 28.14 -2.22
CA GLU A 58 13.10 27.38 -2.68
C GLU A 58 13.45 25.89 -2.86
N LYS A 59 14.57 25.60 -3.53
CA LYS A 59 15.04 24.22 -3.77
C LYS A 59 15.32 23.47 -2.48
N ILE A 60 16.04 24.10 -1.55
CA ILE A 60 16.37 23.50 -0.24
C ILE A 60 15.12 23.36 0.62
N THR A 61 14.23 24.36 0.64
CA THR A 61 12.98 24.28 1.41
C THR A 61 12.12 23.10 0.94
N HIS A 62 12.00 22.89 -0.37
CA HIS A 62 11.27 21.73 -0.88
C HIS A 62 11.94 20.40 -0.48
N PHE A 63 13.27 20.31 -0.57
CA PHE A 63 14.04 19.14 -0.15
C PHE A 63 13.84 18.81 1.34
N ASP A 64 13.97 19.81 2.21
CA ASP A 64 13.86 19.67 3.66
C ASP A 64 12.48 19.14 4.10
N HIS A 65 11.45 19.33 3.27
CA HIS A 65 10.06 18.94 3.54
C HIS A 65 9.58 17.75 2.68
N GLU A 66 10.50 17.01 2.03
CA GLU A 66 10.12 15.85 1.20
C GLU A 66 9.51 14.70 2.01
N ARG A 67 9.88 14.56 3.28
CA ARG A 67 9.48 13.40 4.10
C ARG A 67 8.12 13.68 4.74
N ILE A 68 7.14 12.87 4.36
CA ILE A 68 5.89 12.70 5.10
C ILE A 68 6.00 11.49 6.04
N PRO A 69 5.20 11.44 7.13
CA PRO A 69 5.14 10.26 7.99
C PRO A 69 4.83 8.99 7.19
N GLU A 70 5.49 7.90 7.54
CA GLU A 70 5.12 6.61 7.00
C GLU A 70 3.83 6.07 7.64
N ARG A 71 3.30 4.98 7.11
CA ARG A 71 2.17 4.30 7.73
C ARG A 71 2.65 3.64 9.03
N VAL A 72 1.86 3.72 10.10
CA VAL A 72 2.18 3.12 11.42
C VAL A 72 2.48 1.61 11.29
N VAL A 73 1.66 0.91 10.50
CA VAL A 73 1.87 -0.47 10.06
C VAL A 73 1.85 -0.52 8.54
N HIS A 74 2.40 -1.57 7.95
CA HIS A 74 2.46 -1.71 6.49
C HIS A 74 3.21 -0.57 5.78
N ALA A 75 4.26 -0.04 6.42
CA ALA A 75 5.07 1.06 5.88
C ALA A 75 5.82 0.64 4.61
N ARG A 76 6.49 -0.52 4.65
CA ARG A 76 7.15 -1.11 3.49
C ARG A 76 6.14 -1.76 2.55
N GLY A 77 6.11 -1.30 1.29
CA GLY A 77 5.18 -1.86 0.31
C GLY A 77 5.43 -1.42 -1.13
N ALA A 78 4.86 -2.17 -2.06
CA ALA A 78 4.95 -1.96 -3.50
C ALA A 78 3.53 -1.93 -4.11
N ALA A 79 3.35 -1.20 -5.20
CA ALA A 79 2.01 -0.99 -5.76
C ALA A 79 1.98 -1.04 -7.29
N ALA A 80 0.83 -1.37 -7.84
CA ALA A 80 0.61 -1.46 -9.28
C ALA A 80 -0.82 -1.06 -9.67
N HIS A 81 -0.96 -0.48 -10.86
CA HIS A 81 -2.25 -0.26 -11.52
C HIS A 81 -2.69 -1.49 -12.30
N GLY A 82 -4.00 -1.75 -12.31
CA GLY A 82 -4.62 -2.80 -13.11
C GLY A 82 -6.09 -2.51 -13.41
N TYR A 83 -6.83 -3.56 -13.71
CA TYR A 83 -8.29 -3.53 -13.78
C TYR A 83 -8.87 -4.83 -13.21
N PHE A 84 -10.14 -4.77 -12.81
CA PHE A 84 -10.96 -5.90 -12.40
C PHE A 84 -12.14 -6.04 -13.37
N GLN A 85 -12.52 -7.28 -13.66
CA GLN A 85 -13.75 -7.64 -14.38
C GLN A 85 -14.41 -8.80 -13.64
N VAL A 86 -15.73 -8.70 -13.46
CA VAL A 86 -16.53 -9.81 -12.96
C VAL A 86 -16.74 -10.83 -14.09
N TYR A 87 -16.83 -12.13 -13.78
CA TYR A 87 -17.09 -13.14 -14.80
C TYR A 87 -18.56 -13.15 -15.24
N GLU A 88 -19.47 -13.04 -14.28
CA GLU A 88 -20.92 -13.04 -14.48
C GLU A 88 -21.57 -12.01 -13.56
N SER A 89 -22.80 -11.59 -13.87
CA SER A 89 -23.52 -10.66 -13.01
C SER A 89 -23.77 -11.24 -11.62
N MET A 90 -23.41 -10.49 -10.57
CA MET A 90 -23.66 -10.86 -9.18
C MET A 90 -24.96 -10.26 -8.63
N ALA A 91 -25.87 -9.80 -9.50
CA ALA A 91 -27.18 -9.22 -9.15
C ALA A 91 -28.00 -10.05 -8.13
N PRO A 92 -28.00 -11.40 -8.16
CA PRO A 92 -28.70 -12.20 -7.14
C PRO A 92 -28.19 -11.96 -5.71
N TYR A 93 -26.93 -11.54 -5.56
CA TYR A 93 -26.21 -11.43 -4.30
C TYR A 93 -25.96 -9.98 -3.86
N THR A 94 -25.68 -9.08 -4.80
CA THR A 94 -25.28 -7.70 -4.50
C THR A 94 -25.79 -6.72 -5.54
N ARG A 95 -26.10 -5.49 -5.11
CA ARG A 95 -26.38 -4.35 -6.00
C ARG A 95 -25.13 -3.53 -6.38
N ALA A 96 -23.93 -3.93 -5.94
CA ALA A 96 -22.71 -3.18 -6.20
C ALA A 96 -22.40 -3.12 -7.71
N HIS A 97 -22.37 -1.92 -8.29
CA HIS A 97 -22.28 -1.71 -9.74
C HIS A 97 -21.11 -2.43 -10.42
N PHE A 98 -19.92 -2.42 -9.81
CA PHE A 98 -18.71 -3.03 -10.38
C PHE A 98 -18.75 -4.58 -10.50
N LEU A 99 -19.81 -5.20 -9.97
CA LEU A 99 -20.05 -6.65 -10.01
C LEU A 99 -21.27 -7.03 -10.87
N GLN A 100 -21.82 -6.09 -11.66
CA GLN A 100 -23.06 -6.34 -12.42
C GLN A 100 -22.83 -6.76 -13.87
N ASP A 101 -21.80 -6.22 -14.53
CA ASP A 101 -21.58 -6.38 -15.98
C ASP A 101 -20.17 -6.96 -16.27
N PRO A 102 -20.06 -8.15 -16.88
CA PRO A 102 -18.79 -8.75 -17.28
C PRO A 102 -17.99 -7.94 -18.31
N ALA A 103 -18.64 -7.10 -19.12
CA ALA A 103 -17.96 -6.23 -20.08
C ALA A 103 -17.24 -5.06 -19.38
N LEU A 104 -17.63 -4.72 -18.15
CA LEU A 104 -17.12 -3.57 -17.43
C LEU A 104 -15.71 -3.81 -16.87
N LYS A 105 -14.75 -2.99 -17.30
CA LYS A 105 -13.39 -2.93 -16.73
C LYS A 105 -13.31 -1.88 -15.63
N THR A 106 -13.36 -2.30 -14.38
CA THR A 106 -13.19 -1.41 -13.22
C THR A 106 -11.71 -1.17 -12.97
N PRO A 107 -11.19 0.08 -13.07
CA PRO A 107 -9.80 0.35 -12.76
C PRO A 107 -9.48 0.01 -11.30
N VAL A 108 -8.29 -0.54 -11.04
CA VAL A 108 -7.82 -0.81 -9.68
C VAL A 108 -6.41 -0.27 -9.45
N PHE A 109 -6.11 0.05 -8.20
CA PHE A 109 -4.75 0.25 -7.72
C PHE A 109 -4.51 -0.66 -6.52
N VAL A 110 -3.52 -1.53 -6.64
CA VAL A 110 -3.18 -2.52 -5.62
C VAL A 110 -1.92 -2.06 -4.90
N ARG A 111 -1.90 -2.14 -3.57
CA ARG A 111 -0.69 -2.02 -2.76
C ARG A 111 -0.50 -3.27 -1.91
N PHE A 112 0.66 -3.88 -2.07
CA PHE A 112 1.15 -4.96 -1.23
C PHE A 112 2.13 -4.41 -0.21
N SER A 113 2.27 -5.08 0.94
CA SER A 113 3.14 -4.61 2.01
C SER A 113 3.54 -5.72 2.97
N THR A 114 4.63 -5.57 3.70
CA THR A 114 4.86 -6.27 4.98
C THR A 114 4.02 -5.57 6.07
N VAL A 115 4.21 -5.87 7.37
CA VAL A 115 3.45 -5.24 8.48
C VAL A 115 4.36 -4.51 9.46
N ALA A 116 5.30 -5.24 10.08
CA ALA A 116 6.07 -4.74 11.22
C ALA A 116 7.14 -3.72 10.79
N GLY A 117 7.75 -3.95 9.63
CA GLY A 117 8.89 -3.17 9.16
C GLY A 117 8.57 -1.71 8.83
N SER A 118 9.51 -0.81 9.14
CA SER A 118 9.51 0.59 8.67
C SER A 118 9.69 0.67 7.14
N ARG A 119 9.49 1.83 6.49
CA ARG A 119 9.52 1.96 5.01
C ARG A 119 10.80 1.47 4.32
N GLY A 120 11.91 1.46 5.06
CA GLY A 120 13.24 1.03 4.60
C GLY A 120 13.57 -0.44 4.87
N SER A 121 12.66 -1.23 5.47
CA SER A 121 12.91 -2.64 5.79
C SER A 121 12.99 -3.51 4.53
N ALA A 122 13.50 -4.74 4.69
CA ALA A 122 13.58 -5.74 3.64
C ALA A 122 12.18 -6.23 3.17
N ASP A 123 12.12 -6.81 1.97
CA ASP A 123 10.89 -7.35 1.35
C ASP A 123 10.59 -8.81 1.72
N THR A 124 11.61 -9.58 2.08
CA THR A 124 11.51 -11.02 2.38
C THR A 124 11.66 -11.38 3.88
N PRO A 125 11.21 -10.57 4.86
CA PRO A 125 11.15 -11.04 6.24
C PRO A 125 10.02 -12.08 6.38
N ARG A 126 10.07 -12.87 7.46
CA ARG A 126 8.92 -13.63 7.93
C ARG A 126 7.90 -12.64 8.51
N ASP A 127 6.83 -12.39 7.78
CA ASP A 127 5.80 -11.42 8.16
C ASP A 127 4.47 -11.73 7.46
N VAL A 128 3.39 -11.15 7.94
CA VAL A 128 2.14 -11.09 7.16
C VAL A 128 2.36 -10.19 5.95
N ARG A 129 1.67 -10.47 4.84
CA ARG A 129 1.62 -9.55 3.71
C ARG A 129 0.25 -8.89 3.62
N GLY A 130 0.23 -7.56 3.62
CA GLY A 130 -0.94 -6.77 3.27
C GLY A 130 -1.23 -6.87 1.78
N PHE A 131 -2.52 -6.94 1.44
CA PHE A 131 -3.03 -6.98 0.07
C PHE A 131 -4.24 -6.04 -0.02
N ALA A 132 -3.97 -4.76 -0.27
CA ALA A 132 -4.99 -3.73 -0.38
C ALA A 132 -5.32 -3.42 -1.84
N VAL A 133 -6.58 -3.54 -2.22
CA VAL A 133 -7.08 -3.26 -3.57
C VAL A 133 -8.10 -2.14 -3.51
N LYS A 134 -7.78 -1.00 -4.14
CA LYS A 134 -8.71 0.10 -4.35
C LYS A 134 -9.40 -0.06 -5.70
N PHE A 135 -10.72 -0.18 -5.68
CA PHE A 135 -11.59 -0.23 -6.85
C PHE A 135 -12.17 1.15 -7.11
N TYR A 136 -12.00 1.63 -8.34
CA TYR A 136 -12.52 2.91 -8.77
C TYR A 136 -13.84 2.69 -9.51
N THR A 137 -14.91 2.53 -8.73
CA THR A 137 -16.24 2.20 -9.27
C THR A 137 -17.03 3.46 -9.64
N GLN A 138 -18.11 3.27 -10.40
CA GLN A 138 -19.04 4.33 -10.82
C GLN A 138 -19.84 4.91 -9.65
N GLU A 139 -19.99 4.15 -8.57
CA GLU A 139 -20.79 4.50 -7.39
C GLU A 139 -19.91 4.82 -6.17
N GLY A 140 -18.65 5.19 -6.41
CA GLY A 140 -17.68 5.53 -5.36
C GLY A 140 -16.53 4.54 -5.29
N ASN A 141 -15.47 4.92 -4.57
CA ASN A 141 -14.31 4.06 -4.42
C ASN A 141 -14.61 2.98 -3.37
N TYR A 142 -14.30 1.74 -3.69
CA TYR A 142 -14.38 0.63 -2.76
C TYR A 142 -12.97 0.12 -2.44
N ASP A 143 -12.63 0.03 -1.16
CA ASP A 143 -11.33 -0.45 -0.71
C ASP A 143 -11.49 -1.83 -0.06
N LEU A 144 -10.89 -2.84 -0.69
CA LEU A 144 -10.73 -4.16 -0.08
C LEU A 144 -9.34 -4.25 0.52
N VAL A 145 -9.25 -4.04 1.84
CA VAL A 145 -7.99 -4.04 2.59
C VAL A 145 -7.84 -5.38 3.30
N GLY A 146 -7.09 -6.29 2.69
CA GLY A 146 -6.89 -7.65 3.18
C GLY A 146 -5.44 -8.00 3.51
N ASN A 147 -5.22 -9.26 3.87
CA ASN A 147 -3.91 -9.88 4.10
C ASN A 147 -3.75 -11.16 3.28
N ASN A 148 -2.55 -11.74 3.26
CA ASN A 148 -2.27 -13.02 2.61
C ASN A 148 -2.62 -14.26 3.46
N MET A 149 -3.29 -14.06 4.59
CA MET A 149 -3.72 -15.10 5.54
C MET A 149 -5.21 -14.90 5.88
N PRO A 150 -5.99 -15.97 6.11
CA PRO A 150 -7.46 -15.89 6.21
C PRO A 150 -8.00 -15.40 7.57
N VAL A 151 -7.11 -15.18 8.55
CA VAL A 151 -7.43 -14.78 9.92
C VAL A 151 -6.52 -13.63 10.37
N PHE A 152 -6.74 -13.13 11.58
CA PHE A 152 -5.93 -12.10 12.21
C PHE A 152 -5.51 -12.53 13.62
N PHE A 153 -4.53 -11.83 14.21
CA PHE A 153 -3.97 -12.19 15.52
C PHE A 153 -4.94 -11.96 16.67
N ILE A 154 -5.82 -10.97 16.55
CA ILE A 154 -6.70 -10.51 17.63
C ILE A 154 -8.15 -10.49 17.16
N GLN A 155 -9.06 -10.63 18.12
CA GLN A 155 -10.51 -10.64 17.89
C GLN A 155 -11.13 -9.24 17.95
N ASP A 156 -10.65 -8.39 18.88
CA ASP A 156 -11.15 -7.04 19.11
C ASP A 156 -10.10 -5.98 18.74
N ALA A 157 -10.55 -4.91 18.08
CA ALA A 157 -9.72 -3.81 17.64
C ALA A 157 -9.08 -3.01 18.79
N ILE A 158 -9.65 -3.05 20.00
CA ILE A 158 -9.07 -2.36 21.16
C ILE A 158 -7.66 -2.87 21.50
N LYS A 159 -7.35 -4.14 21.18
CA LYS A 159 -6.03 -4.76 21.39
C LYS A 159 -5.03 -4.49 20.27
N PHE A 160 -5.44 -3.76 19.22
CA PHE A 160 -4.57 -3.52 18.07
C PHE A 160 -3.30 -2.74 18.44
N PRO A 161 -3.34 -1.68 19.26
CA PRO A 161 -2.13 -1.01 19.72
C PRO A 161 -1.22 -1.94 20.53
N ASP A 162 -1.79 -2.77 21.42
CA ASP A 162 -1.01 -3.71 22.25
C ASP A 162 -0.26 -4.73 21.38
N PHE A 163 -0.98 -5.36 20.44
CA PHE A 163 -0.38 -6.30 19.50
C PHE A 163 0.68 -5.64 18.61
N VAL A 164 0.39 -4.44 18.07
CA VAL A 164 1.32 -3.72 17.19
C VAL A 164 2.57 -3.31 17.96
N HIS A 165 2.45 -2.82 19.20
CA HIS A 165 3.61 -2.53 20.04
C HIS A 165 4.41 -3.79 20.37
N ALA A 166 3.75 -4.93 20.59
CA ALA A 166 4.42 -6.19 20.88
C ALA A 166 5.20 -6.76 19.68
N VAL A 167 4.74 -6.58 18.44
CA VAL A 167 5.44 -7.07 17.22
C VAL A 167 6.43 -6.05 16.63
N LYS A 168 6.31 -4.78 17.01
CA LYS A 168 7.23 -3.72 16.57
C LYS A 168 8.55 -3.81 17.33
N PRO A 169 9.61 -3.16 16.81
CA PRO A 169 10.87 -3.08 17.52
C PRO A 169 10.67 -2.50 18.94
N GLU A 170 11.39 -3.04 19.91
CA GLU A 170 11.20 -2.69 21.31
C GLU A 170 11.55 -1.22 21.59
N PRO A 171 10.79 -0.53 22.44
CA PRO A 171 10.79 0.93 22.49
C PRO A 171 12.09 1.54 23.04
N HIS A 172 12.92 0.76 23.74
CA HIS A 172 14.13 1.25 24.38
C HIS A 172 15.33 1.29 23.43
N ASN A 173 15.32 0.51 22.34
CA ASN A 173 16.44 0.40 21.40
C ASN A 173 16.03 0.31 19.91
N GLU A 174 14.73 0.30 19.61
CA GLU A 174 14.17 0.13 18.26
C GLU A 174 14.68 -1.14 17.55
N MET A 175 14.83 -2.25 18.28
CA MET A 175 15.22 -3.55 17.73
C MET A 175 14.23 -4.67 18.10
N PRO A 176 14.09 -5.71 17.26
CA PRO A 176 14.65 -5.87 15.92
C PRO A 176 13.76 -5.26 14.82
N GLN A 177 14.38 -4.87 13.69
CA GLN A 177 13.64 -4.37 12.52
C GLN A 177 13.03 -5.53 11.72
N ALA A 178 11.73 -5.43 11.42
CA ALA A 178 10.98 -6.38 10.57
C ALA A 178 11.14 -7.86 10.99
N ALA A 179 11.18 -8.15 12.28
CA ALA A 179 11.31 -9.50 12.81
C ALA A 179 10.35 -9.70 13.97
N SER A 180 9.70 -10.86 14.01
CA SER A 180 8.84 -11.32 15.11
C SER A 180 9.60 -12.15 16.16
N ALA A 181 10.93 -12.18 16.07
CA ALA A 181 11.81 -13.04 16.86
C ALA A 181 12.46 -12.25 18.01
N HIS A 182 11.63 -11.76 18.92
CA HIS A 182 12.04 -11.03 20.13
C HIS A 182 10.99 -11.18 21.23
N ASP A 183 11.38 -10.85 22.46
CA ASP A 183 10.69 -11.19 23.69
C ASP A 183 9.27 -10.62 23.75
N THR A 184 9.06 -9.34 23.44
CA THR A 184 7.76 -8.69 23.63
C THR A 184 6.62 -9.31 22.81
N LEU A 185 6.88 -9.79 21.58
CA LEU A 185 5.85 -10.48 20.81
C LEU A 185 5.48 -11.82 21.46
N TRP A 186 6.48 -12.62 21.81
CA TRP A 186 6.24 -13.95 22.37
C TRP A 186 5.63 -13.85 23.77
N ASP A 187 5.95 -12.80 24.51
CA ASP A 187 5.30 -12.44 25.78
C ASP A 187 3.80 -12.18 25.59
N PHE A 188 3.43 -11.36 24.59
CA PHE A 188 2.02 -11.10 24.23
C PHE A 188 1.29 -12.37 23.77
N VAL A 189 1.93 -13.17 22.89
CA VAL A 189 1.37 -14.42 22.35
C VAL A 189 1.11 -15.43 23.47
N SER A 190 2.05 -15.58 24.41
CA SER A 190 1.92 -16.53 25.53
C SER A 190 0.72 -16.23 26.45
N ARG A 191 0.29 -14.97 26.55
CA ARG A 191 -0.84 -14.53 27.38
C ARG A 191 -2.14 -14.29 26.60
N THR A 192 -2.08 -14.33 25.28
CA THR A 192 -3.20 -14.00 24.39
C THR A 192 -3.47 -15.17 23.44
N THR A 193 -4.12 -16.21 23.96
CA THR A 193 -4.28 -17.50 23.26
C THR A 193 -5.06 -17.42 21.94
N GLU A 194 -5.89 -16.39 21.73
CA GLU A 194 -6.56 -16.15 20.44
C GLU A 194 -5.58 -15.93 19.27
N THR A 195 -4.33 -15.54 19.56
CA THR A 195 -3.28 -15.36 18.54
C THR A 195 -2.82 -16.69 17.94
N ALA A 196 -3.07 -17.82 18.61
CA ALA A 196 -2.52 -19.12 18.27
C ALA A 196 -2.74 -19.51 16.80
N HIS A 197 -3.96 -19.32 16.28
CA HIS A 197 -4.25 -19.66 14.88
C HIS A 197 -3.40 -18.84 13.92
N MET A 198 -3.34 -17.52 14.10
CA MET A 198 -2.56 -16.65 13.22
C MET A 198 -1.05 -16.88 13.35
N MET A 199 -0.56 -17.21 14.56
CA MET A 199 0.83 -17.59 14.78
C MET A 199 1.23 -18.84 13.99
N MET A 200 0.35 -19.84 13.84
CA MET A 200 0.63 -21.00 12.98
C MET A 200 0.82 -20.58 11.52
N TRP A 201 0.02 -19.64 11.01
CA TRP A 201 0.21 -19.09 9.66
C TRP A 201 1.52 -18.32 9.53
N LEU A 202 1.84 -17.47 10.50
CA LEU A 202 3.08 -16.68 10.52
C LEU A 202 4.34 -17.57 10.58
N MET A 203 4.29 -18.68 11.31
CA MET A 203 5.42 -19.61 11.42
C MET A 203 5.54 -20.57 10.23
N SER A 204 4.50 -20.73 9.41
CA SER A 204 4.56 -21.50 8.16
C SER A 204 5.26 -20.72 7.03
N ASP A 205 5.52 -21.39 5.90
CA ASP A 205 6.14 -20.73 4.73
C ASP A 205 5.25 -19.64 4.10
N ARG A 206 3.95 -19.60 4.44
CA ARG A 206 3.03 -18.52 4.01
C ARG A 206 3.52 -17.11 4.33
N ALA A 207 4.36 -16.96 5.35
CA ALA A 207 4.92 -15.68 5.79
C ALA A 207 6.20 -15.26 5.04
N ILE A 208 6.72 -16.11 4.14
CA ILE A 208 7.89 -15.85 3.31
C ILE A 208 7.56 -16.12 1.83
N PRO A 209 6.54 -15.46 1.25
CA PRO A 209 6.08 -15.77 -0.10
C PRO A 209 7.16 -15.49 -1.16
N ARG A 210 7.29 -16.41 -2.12
CA ARG A 210 8.25 -16.33 -3.24
C ARG A 210 8.09 -15.06 -4.06
N SER A 211 6.84 -14.60 -4.20
CA SER A 211 6.45 -13.40 -4.92
C SER A 211 5.08 -12.93 -4.46
N LEU A 212 4.86 -11.60 -4.49
CA LEU A 212 3.52 -10.99 -4.38
C LEU A 212 2.50 -11.53 -5.39
N ARG A 213 2.98 -12.11 -6.51
CA ARG A 213 2.12 -12.73 -7.54
C ARG A 213 1.72 -14.17 -7.23
N MET A 214 2.29 -14.77 -6.18
CA MET A 214 2.19 -16.19 -5.83
C MET A 214 1.77 -16.39 -4.37
N MET A 215 0.94 -15.47 -3.85
CA MET A 215 0.32 -15.60 -2.53
C MET A 215 -1.18 -15.42 -2.67
N GLU A 216 -1.95 -16.11 -1.82
CA GLU A 216 -3.38 -15.85 -1.68
C GLU A 216 -3.62 -14.48 -1.02
N GLY A 217 -4.85 -13.98 -1.12
CA GLY A 217 -5.31 -12.79 -0.42
C GLY A 217 -6.69 -13.01 0.16
N PHE A 218 -6.96 -12.38 1.30
CA PHE A 218 -8.19 -12.59 2.07
C PHE A 218 -8.65 -11.26 2.66
N GLY A 219 -9.96 -11.00 2.59
CA GLY A 219 -10.58 -9.89 3.31
C GLY A 219 -10.67 -10.10 4.82
N VAL A 220 -10.36 -11.33 5.30
CA VAL A 220 -10.41 -11.80 6.69
C VAL A 220 -11.82 -11.81 7.29
N HIS A 221 -12.45 -10.65 7.39
CA HIS A 221 -13.75 -10.44 8.00
C HIS A 221 -14.89 -11.00 7.14
N THR A 222 -15.97 -11.35 7.83
CA THR A 222 -17.26 -11.61 7.19
C THR A 222 -17.95 -10.28 6.90
N PHE A 223 -18.20 -10.00 5.63
CA PHE A 223 -18.96 -8.84 5.16
C PHE A 223 -20.40 -9.27 4.80
N ARG A 224 -21.22 -8.28 4.42
CA ARG A 224 -22.55 -8.53 3.86
C ARG A 224 -22.60 -8.05 2.41
N LEU A 225 -23.12 -8.88 1.53
CA LEU A 225 -23.64 -8.46 0.24
C LEU A 225 -25.15 -8.29 0.35
N VAL A 226 -25.66 -7.20 -0.22
CA VAL A 226 -27.09 -6.87 -0.20
C VAL A 226 -27.55 -6.67 -1.64
N ASN A 227 -28.52 -7.48 -2.06
CA ASN A 227 -29.06 -7.39 -3.42
C ASN A 227 -30.12 -6.29 -3.55
N ALA A 228 -30.64 -6.08 -4.76
CA ALA A 228 -31.64 -5.04 -5.04
C ALA A 228 -32.96 -5.19 -4.26
N LYS A 229 -33.28 -6.41 -3.79
CA LYS A 229 -34.46 -6.70 -2.96
C LYS A 229 -34.20 -6.51 -1.46
N GLY A 230 -33.01 -6.06 -1.07
CA GLY A 230 -32.61 -5.90 0.33
C GLY A 230 -32.21 -7.21 1.02
N ALA A 231 -32.13 -8.34 0.31
CA ALA A 231 -31.71 -9.60 0.92
C ALA A 231 -30.21 -9.59 1.20
N SER A 232 -29.84 -9.87 2.45
CA SER A 232 -28.45 -9.91 2.92
C SER A 232 -27.88 -11.32 2.88
N ARG A 233 -26.61 -11.45 2.44
CA ARG A 233 -25.83 -12.68 2.53
C ARG A 233 -24.44 -12.40 3.10
N TYR A 234 -23.97 -13.28 3.99
CA TYR A 234 -22.60 -13.20 4.50
C TYR A 234 -21.60 -13.63 3.43
N VAL A 235 -20.46 -12.94 3.36
CA VAL A 235 -19.39 -13.21 2.39
C VAL A 235 -18.02 -13.08 3.06
N LYS A 236 -17.10 -13.97 2.68
CA LYS A 236 -15.66 -13.76 2.83
C LYS A 236 -15.04 -13.61 1.44
N ILE A 237 -14.10 -12.69 1.30
CA ILE A 237 -13.52 -12.33 0.01
C ILE A 237 -12.13 -12.96 -0.12
N HIS A 238 -11.86 -13.58 -1.26
CA HIS A 238 -10.62 -14.32 -1.54
C HIS A 238 -9.99 -13.84 -2.86
N TRP A 239 -8.66 -13.82 -2.89
CA TRP A 239 -7.83 -13.67 -4.08
C TRP A 239 -7.01 -14.92 -4.28
N ASN A 240 -7.26 -15.61 -5.40
CA ASN A 240 -6.50 -16.80 -5.78
C ASN A 240 -5.49 -16.42 -6.87
N PRO A 241 -4.17 -16.57 -6.63
CA PRO A 241 -3.15 -16.22 -7.61
C PRO A 241 -3.20 -17.21 -8.79
N VAL A 242 -3.30 -16.68 -10.00
CA VAL A 242 -3.27 -17.49 -11.24
C VAL A 242 -1.97 -18.30 -11.36
N LEU A 243 -0.86 -17.80 -10.82
CA LEU A 243 0.45 -18.46 -10.84
C LEU A 243 0.64 -19.53 -9.75
N GLY A 244 -0.41 -19.84 -8.98
CA GLY A 244 -0.31 -20.73 -7.82
C GLY A 244 0.27 -20.05 -6.57
N ALA A 245 0.16 -20.72 -5.43
CA ALA A 245 0.68 -20.25 -4.15
C ALA A 245 2.03 -20.92 -3.85
N HIS A 246 3.09 -20.11 -3.76
CA HIS A 246 4.47 -20.58 -3.56
C HIS A 246 5.22 -19.68 -2.56
N SER A 247 6.08 -20.30 -1.76
CA SER A 247 6.90 -19.63 -0.73
C SER A 247 8.36 -20.03 -0.93
#